data_AF-A0A959RHR8-F1
#
_entry.id   AF-A0A959RHR8-F1
#
_cell.length_a   1.000
_cell.length_b   1.000
_cell.length_c   1.000
_cell.angle_alpha   90.00
_cell.angle_beta   90.00
_cell.angle_gamma   90.00
#
_symmetry.space_group_name_H-M   'P 1'
#
loop_
_entity.id
_entity.type
_entity.pdbx_description
1 polymer ?
#
loop_
_entity_poly.entity_id
_entity_poly.type
_entity_poly.pdbx_seq_one_letter_code
_entity_poly.pdbx_strand_id
1 'polypeptide(L)'
;MKKLIISGIAVVFVWLMYQYPKAMLNPGELVEGHQNLKENCNSCHEPFRGISNNKCITCHKLSEIGKDTSNGKGETAGMEKILFHQGLSDQKCSSCHTEHIGLKPEMPLSSFDHSLLSEPVISKCAACHKQPADNRHEQFSSECKSCHNTGGWKSGVKFDHAMINGDTKNNCSSCHQKPDDSFHNLINDNCNKCHSTSKWIPSSFDHTNYFILDKDHNTECKTCHTNNNFSTYTCFSCHEHSESKMLKEHSEEGINDISKCADCHKSGNEHDIRMNRSPGNGTNYNGSDNKENQNRNFEEKDREKNHKKNKKDSDGEDDENENED
;
A
#
# COMPACT_ATOMS: atom_id res chain seq x y z
N MET A 1 42.04 -51.30 44.74
CA MET A 1 42.59 -50.21 43.88
C MET A 1 41.58 -49.11 43.57
N LYS A 2 40.44 -49.37 42.90
CA LYS A 2 39.42 -48.32 42.59
C LYS A 2 38.97 -47.47 43.80
N LYS A 3 38.71 -48.10 44.96
CA LYS A 3 38.29 -47.36 46.18
C LYS A 3 39.37 -46.42 46.74
N LEU A 4 40.65 -46.79 46.63
CA LEU A 4 41.77 -45.96 47.07
C LEU A 4 41.98 -44.76 46.13
N ILE A 5 41.81 -44.97 44.83
CA ILE A 5 41.88 -43.90 43.81
C ILE A 5 40.74 -42.88 44.02
N ILE A 6 39.50 -43.36 44.25
CA ILE A 6 38.35 -42.49 44.53
C ILE A 6 38.56 -41.69 45.82
N SER A 7 39.07 -42.34 46.87
CA SER A 7 39.38 -41.66 48.13
C SER A 7 40.48 -40.60 47.96
N GLY A 8 41.50 -40.88 47.15
CA GLY A 8 42.57 -39.91 46.84
C GLY A 8 42.04 -38.68 46.09
N ILE A 9 41.18 -38.89 45.09
CA ILE A 9 40.54 -37.79 44.33
C ILE A 9 39.66 -36.93 45.26
N ALA A 10 38.89 -37.57 46.15
CA ALA A 10 38.04 -36.85 47.10
C ALA A 10 38.87 -35.96 48.06
N VAL A 11 40.00 -36.48 48.57
CA VAL A 11 40.90 -35.69 49.45
C VAL A 11 41.53 -34.51 48.70
N VAL A 12 41.99 -34.73 47.45
CA VAL A 12 42.54 -33.64 46.62
C VAL A 12 41.47 -32.59 46.32
N PHE A 13 40.23 -33.00 46.03
CA PHE A 13 39.14 -32.07 45.76
C PHE A 13 38.78 -31.24 46.99
N VAL A 14 38.67 -31.87 48.17
CA VAL A 14 38.42 -31.15 49.43
C VAL A 14 39.57 -30.20 49.76
N TRP A 15 40.82 -30.60 49.51
CA TRP A 15 41.99 -29.74 49.68
C TRP A 15 41.96 -28.55 48.71
N LEU A 16 41.62 -28.76 47.44
CA LEU A 16 41.46 -27.69 46.45
C LEU A 16 40.31 -26.73 46.81
N MET A 17 39.18 -27.24 47.30
CA MET A 17 38.07 -26.41 47.80
C MET A 17 38.50 -25.54 48.98
N TYR A 18 39.38 -26.05 49.86
CA TYR A 18 39.92 -25.29 50.98
C TYR A 18 40.94 -24.23 50.55
N GLN A 19 41.81 -24.54 49.57
CA GLN A 19 42.84 -23.62 49.09
C GLN A 19 42.30 -22.55 48.12
N TYR A 20 41.29 -22.88 47.31
CA TYR A 20 40.75 -22.01 46.26
C TYR A 20 39.22 -21.87 46.30
N PRO A 21 38.61 -21.54 47.45
CA PRO A 21 37.15 -21.47 47.58
C PRO A 21 36.53 -20.44 46.63
N LYS A 22 37.22 -19.32 46.40
CA LYS A 22 36.73 -18.22 45.55
C LYS A 22 36.73 -18.58 44.05
N ALA A 23 37.76 -19.27 43.57
CA ALA A 23 37.88 -19.63 42.15
C ALA A 23 36.90 -20.73 41.74
N MET A 24 36.48 -21.59 42.67
CA MET A 24 35.49 -22.64 42.41
C MET A 24 34.03 -22.13 42.47
N LEU A 25 33.77 -21.01 43.14
CA LEU A 25 32.41 -20.51 43.38
C LEU A 25 32.08 -19.21 42.61
N ASN A 26 33.09 -18.44 42.18
CA ASN A 26 32.87 -17.16 41.51
C ASN A 26 32.86 -17.31 39.98
N PRO A 27 31.71 -17.10 39.30
CA PRO A 27 31.59 -17.25 37.85
C PRO A 27 32.22 -16.10 37.04
N GLY A 28 32.71 -15.04 37.70
CA GLY A 28 33.34 -13.89 37.04
C GLY A 28 33.24 -12.61 37.88
N GLU A 29 33.86 -11.53 37.40
CA GLU A 29 33.75 -10.22 38.03
C GLU A 29 32.29 -9.73 38.05
N LEU A 30 31.92 -8.96 39.07
CA LEU A 30 30.58 -8.34 39.12
C LEU A 30 30.47 -7.20 38.08
N VAL A 31 29.25 -6.70 37.85
CA VAL A 31 29.04 -5.47 37.07
C VAL A 31 29.62 -4.26 37.80
N GLU A 32 29.92 -3.20 37.04
CA GLU A 32 30.57 -1.98 37.56
C GLU A 32 29.82 -1.35 38.75
N GLY A 33 28.49 -1.35 38.73
CA GLY A 33 27.66 -0.79 39.81
C GLY A 33 27.78 -1.53 41.14
N HIS A 34 28.23 -2.79 41.14
CA HIS A 34 28.29 -3.66 42.32
C HIS A 34 29.70 -4.13 42.67
N GLN A 35 30.74 -3.47 42.15
CA GLN A 35 32.14 -3.81 42.49
C GLN A 35 32.42 -3.78 43.99
N ASN A 36 31.69 -2.95 44.75
CA ASN A 36 31.82 -2.85 46.21
C ASN A 36 31.24 -4.07 46.96
N LEU A 37 30.54 -4.97 46.28
CA LEU A 37 29.91 -6.16 46.85
C LEU A 37 30.65 -7.47 46.55
N LYS A 38 31.82 -7.42 45.89
CA LYS A 38 32.60 -8.60 45.47
C LYS A 38 32.87 -9.63 46.56
N GLU A 39 33.08 -9.16 47.78
CA GLU A 39 33.38 -10.03 48.94
C GLU A 39 32.13 -10.40 49.75
N ASN A 40 30.97 -9.82 49.43
CA ASN A 40 29.71 -9.97 50.17
C ASN A 40 28.68 -10.77 49.34
N CYS A 41 29.00 -12.01 49.00
CA CYS A 41 28.14 -12.86 48.15
C CYS A 41 26.70 -13.01 48.67
N ASN A 42 26.54 -13.03 50.00
CA ASN A 42 25.25 -13.20 50.69
C ASN A 42 24.30 -11.98 50.55
N SER A 43 24.80 -10.87 50.00
CA SER A 43 23.99 -9.70 49.67
C SER A 43 22.99 -10.02 48.56
N CYS A 44 23.33 -10.93 47.65
CA CYS A 44 22.48 -11.34 46.53
C CYS A 44 22.08 -12.82 46.61
N HIS A 45 22.96 -13.67 47.15
CA HIS A 45 22.73 -15.11 47.28
C HIS A 45 22.17 -15.50 48.66
N GLU A 46 21.23 -16.43 48.65
CA GLU A 46 20.81 -17.21 49.81
C GLU A 46 21.56 -18.55 49.84
N PRO A 47 22.03 -18.99 51.03
CA PRO A 47 22.71 -20.27 51.18
C PRO A 47 21.88 -21.42 50.59
N PHE A 48 22.49 -22.17 49.66
CA PHE A 48 21.90 -23.33 48.96
C PHE A 48 20.63 -23.07 48.13
N ARG A 49 20.16 -21.81 48.05
CA ARG A 49 18.97 -21.43 47.26
C ARG A 49 19.29 -20.52 46.08
N GLY A 50 20.54 -20.05 45.98
CA GLY A 50 20.96 -19.17 44.90
C GLY A 50 20.41 -17.76 45.10
N ILE A 51 20.13 -17.05 44.03
CA ILE A 51 19.65 -15.66 44.07
C ILE A 51 18.13 -15.58 44.26
N SER A 52 17.68 -14.55 44.96
CA SER A 52 16.27 -14.27 45.26
C SER A 52 15.94 -12.82 44.91
N ASN A 53 14.78 -12.59 44.27
CA ASN A 53 14.31 -11.24 43.94
C ASN A 53 14.24 -10.33 45.17
N ASN A 54 13.92 -10.88 46.34
CA ASN A 54 13.79 -10.12 47.58
C ASN A 54 15.12 -9.45 47.99
N LYS A 55 16.25 -10.12 47.72
CA LYS A 55 17.60 -9.57 47.96
C LYS A 55 17.86 -8.35 47.07
N CYS A 56 17.46 -8.42 45.80
CA CYS A 56 17.60 -7.33 44.84
C CYS A 56 16.76 -6.11 45.26
N ILE A 57 15.47 -6.31 45.57
CA ILE A 57 14.54 -5.21 45.84
C ILE A 57 14.73 -4.55 47.22
N THR A 58 15.54 -5.15 48.10
CA THR A 58 15.94 -4.54 49.37
C THR A 58 16.72 -3.23 49.14
N CYS A 59 17.56 -3.20 48.10
CA CYS A 59 18.30 -2.01 47.70
C CYS A 59 17.66 -1.32 46.48
N HIS A 60 17.05 -2.08 45.57
CA HIS A 60 16.39 -1.56 44.37
C HIS A 60 14.87 -1.62 44.51
N LYS A 61 14.25 -0.65 45.20
CA LYS A 61 12.79 -0.67 45.36
C LYS A 61 12.10 -0.66 44.00
N LEU A 62 11.14 -1.57 43.79
CA LEU A 62 10.42 -1.72 42.51
C LEU A 62 9.79 -0.41 42.00
N SER A 63 9.38 0.47 42.91
CA SER A 63 8.81 1.79 42.60
C SER A 63 9.83 2.84 42.19
N GLU A 64 11.13 2.58 42.36
CA GLU A 64 12.24 3.51 42.14
C GLU A 64 13.14 3.06 40.97
N ILE A 65 13.12 1.77 40.60
CA ILE A 65 13.88 1.24 39.45
C ILE A 65 13.46 1.95 38.15
N GLY A 66 14.43 2.57 37.47
CA GLY A 66 14.23 3.32 36.23
C GLY A 66 13.80 4.79 36.43
N LYS A 67 13.52 5.22 37.67
CA LYS A 67 13.26 6.64 37.99
C LYS A 67 14.53 7.48 38.04
N ASP A 68 15.67 6.87 38.29
CA ASP A 68 16.96 7.55 38.28
C ASP A 68 17.66 7.33 36.93
N THR A 69 18.07 8.42 36.28
CA THR A 69 19.02 8.35 35.18
C THR A 69 20.39 8.05 35.77
N SER A 70 21.19 7.24 35.08
CA SER A 70 22.54 6.82 35.50
C SER A 70 23.53 7.97 35.77
N ASN A 71 23.12 9.24 35.59
CA ASN A 71 23.97 10.41 35.75
C ASN A 71 23.49 11.42 36.82
N GLY A 72 22.51 11.09 37.67
CA GLY A 72 22.15 11.94 38.83
C GLY A 72 21.68 13.37 38.51
N LYS A 73 21.46 13.69 37.23
CA LYS A 73 20.86 14.95 36.79
C LYS A 73 19.40 14.69 36.50
N GLY A 74 18.56 15.15 37.43
CA GLY A 74 17.11 15.09 37.36
C GLY A 74 16.54 16.01 36.29
N GLU A 75 16.88 15.75 35.03
CA GLU A 75 16.20 16.33 33.88
C GLU A 75 15.36 15.24 33.24
N THR A 76 14.05 15.41 33.40
CA THR A 76 13.02 14.55 32.85
C THR A 76 13.06 14.63 31.32
N ALA A 77 13.74 13.69 30.68
CA ALA A 77 13.56 13.44 29.26
C ALA A 77 12.16 12.83 29.02
N GLY A 78 11.14 13.70 29.02
CA GLY A 78 9.93 13.65 28.19
C GLY A 78 9.05 12.40 28.14
N MET A 79 9.28 11.35 28.91
CA MET A 79 8.42 10.16 28.93
C MET A 79 7.94 9.93 30.36
N GLU A 80 6.62 9.96 30.53
CA GLU A 80 5.94 9.49 31.74
C GLU A 80 6.45 8.08 32.03
N LYS A 81 7.35 7.96 33.02
CA LYS A 81 8.15 6.75 33.23
C LYS A 81 7.21 5.59 33.59
N ILE A 82 6.86 4.77 32.61
CA ILE A 82 6.15 3.53 32.85
C ILE A 82 7.05 2.65 33.71
N LEU A 83 6.57 2.32 34.90
CA LEU A 83 7.23 1.40 35.83
C LEU A 83 7.07 -0.03 35.33
N PHE A 84 7.83 -0.39 34.30
CA PHE A 84 7.87 -1.74 33.73
C PHE A 84 8.10 -2.82 34.79
N HIS A 85 9.04 -2.59 35.71
CA HIS A 85 9.38 -3.52 36.78
C HIS A 85 8.24 -3.77 37.78
N GLN A 86 7.29 -2.85 37.92
CA GLN A 86 6.14 -3.01 38.81
C GLN A 86 5.19 -4.10 38.32
N GLY A 87 5.06 -4.28 36.99
CA GLY A 87 4.25 -5.34 36.40
C GLY A 87 4.94 -6.71 36.33
N LEU A 88 6.21 -6.78 36.72
CA LEU A 88 7.06 -7.97 36.56
C LEU A 88 7.71 -8.46 37.87
N SER A 89 7.13 -8.10 39.01
CA SER A 89 7.62 -8.54 40.34
C SER A 89 7.82 -10.05 40.47
N ASP A 90 7.04 -10.81 39.70
CA ASP A 90 6.98 -12.26 39.77
C ASP A 90 8.06 -12.94 38.91
N GLN A 91 8.72 -12.20 38.01
CA GLN A 91 9.81 -12.72 37.19
C GLN A 91 11.15 -12.61 37.91
N LYS A 92 12.01 -13.62 37.80
CA LYS A 92 13.37 -13.54 38.37
C LYS A 92 14.16 -12.42 37.71
N CYS A 93 14.72 -11.49 38.49
CA CYS A 93 15.49 -10.35 37.97
C CYS A 93 16.63 -10.82 37.05
N SER A 94 17.26 -11.94 37.41
CA SER A 94 18.38 -12.54 36.67
C SER A 94 18.02 -13.16 35.33
N SER A 95 16.74 -13.33 35.02
CA SER A 95 16.32 -13.80 33.69
C SER A 95 16.58 -12.75 32.62
N CYS A 96 16.68 -11.48 33.03
CA CYS A 96 16.98 -10.36 32.13
C CYS A 96 18.29 -9.66 32.52
N HIS A 97 18.61 -9.54 33.80
CA HIS A 97 19.83 -8.88 34.27
C HIS A 97 20.94 -9.88 34.56
N THR A 98 22.14 -9.60 34.07
CA THR A 98 23.32 -10.40 34.39
C THR A 98 24.19 -9.61 35.36
N GLU A 99 24.43 -10.18 36.54
CA GLU A 99 25.21 -9.55 37.61
C GLU A 99 26.70 -9.90 37.50
N HIS A 100 27.02 -11.16 37.24
CA HIS A 100 28.39 -11.57 36.97
C HIS A 100 28.68 -11.37 35.49
N ILE A 101 29.66 -10.52 35.19
CA ILE A 101 30.27 -10.40 33.87
C ILE A 101 31.01 -11.72 33.61
N GLY A 102 30.28 -12.69 33.03
CA GLY A 102 30.84 -13.97 32.59
C GLY A 102 31.79 -13.78 31.40
N LEU A 103 32.27 -14.90 30.84
CA LEU A 103 33.22 -14.91 29.72
C LEU A 103 32.70 -14.26 28.41
N LYS A 104 31.43 -13.87 28.35
CA LYS A 104 30.82 -13.16 27.21
C LYS A 104 30.02 -11.93 27.70
N PRO A 105 30.71 -10.81 28.01
CA PRO A 105 30.08 -9.56 28.48
C PRO A 105 29.16 -8.91 27.45
N GLU A 106 29.35 -9.24 26.17
CA GLU A 106 28.75 -8.55 25.04
C GLU A 106 27.50 -9.24 24.48
N MET A 107 26.91 -10.24 25.15
CA MET A 107 25.64 -10.80 24.67
C MET A 107 24.57 -9.71 24.74
N PRO A 108 24.17 -9.11 23.61
CA PRO A 108 23.16 -8.08 23.63
C PRO A 108 21.83 -8.79 23.86
N LEU A 109 21.02 -8.29 24.80
CA LEU A 109 19.59 -8.57 24.80
C LEU A 109 18.98 -7.85 23.60
N SER A 110 19.25 -8.34 22.39
CA SER A 110 18.93 -7.64 21.13
C SER A 110 17.43 -7.58 20.85
N SER A 111 16.61 -8.28 21.63
CA SER A 111 15.16 -8.30 21.48
C SER A 111 14.49 -8.38 22.84
N PHE A 112 13.65 -7.39 23.13
CA PHE A 112 12.74 -7.40 24.27
C PHE A 112 11.48 -8.21 23.93
N ASP A 113 11.13 -9.18 24.78
CA ASP A 113 9.89 -9.95 24.64
C ASP A 113 8.71 -9.19 25.23
N HIS A 114 7.81 -8.75 24.35
CA HIS A 114 6.61 -8.02 24.74
C HIS A 114 5.54 -8.91 25.39
N SER A 115 5.65 -10.25 25.34
CA SER A 115 4.74 -11.18 26.02
C SER A 115 4.77 -11.03 27.55
N LEU A 116 5.85 -10.43 28.07
CA LEU A 116 6.03 -10.14 29.48
C LEU A 116 5.23 -8.91 29.95
N LEU A 117 4.71 -8.10 29.03
CA LEU A 117 3.95 -6.89 29.38
C LEU A 117 2.48 -7.19 29.64
N SER A 118 1.90 -6.49 30.63
CA SER A 118 0.45 -6.49 30.86
C SER A 118 -0.28 -5.64 29.82
N GLU A 119 -1.55 -5.95 29.56
CA GLU A 119 -2.42 -5.24 28.61
C GLU A 119 -2.43 -3.70 28.77
N PRO A 120 -2.50 -3.12 29.98
CA PRO A 120 -2.46 -1.67 30.16
C PRO A 120 -1.13 -1.01 29.73
N VAL A 121 -0.03 -1.78 29.72
CA VAL A 121 1.29 -1.28 29.35
C VAL A 121 1.55 -1.49 27.86
N ILE A 122 1.28 -2.68 27.33
CA ILE A 122 1.55 -3.01 25.92
C ILE A 122 0.70 -2.18 24.95
N SER A 123 -0.47 -1.72 25.39
CA SER A 123 -1.32 -0.82 24.60
C SER A 123 -0.74 0.59 24.42
N LYS A 124 0.19 1.03 25.29
CA LYS A 124 0.82 2.36 25.24
C LYS A 124 2.18 2.32 24.54
N CYS A 125 2.19 1.93 23.26
CA CYS A 125 3.42 1.76 22.46
C CYS A 125 4.31 3.01 22.49
N ALA A 126 3.71 4.20 22.37
CA ALA A 126 4.41 5.49 22.29
C ALA A 126 5.20 5.87 23.55
N ALA A 127 4.92 5.23 24.69
CA ALA A 127 5.63 5.49 25.94
C ALA A 127 7.03 4.86 25.99
N CYS A 128 7.30 3.89 25.11
CA CYS A 128 8.62 3.25 24.98
C CYS A 128 9.21 3.43 23.57
N HIS A 129 8.37 3.44 22.54
CA HIS A 129 8.80 3.56 21.15
C HIS A 129 8.46 4.92 20.58
N LYS A 130 9.47 5.58 20.00
CA LYS A 130 9.26 6.83 19.28
C LYS A 130 8.67 6.56 17.90
N GLN A 131 7.58 7.25 17.58
CA GLN A 131 6.99 7.23 16.25
C GLN A 131 7.98 7.79 15.20
N PRO A 132 8.16 7.13 14.06
CA PRO A 132 8.93 7.67 12.95
C PRO A 132 8.32 8.96 12.40
N ALA A 133 9.16 9.92 12.01
CA ALA A 133 8.76 11.14 11.31
C ALA A 133 8.74 10.88 9.80
N ASP A 134 7.72 10.15 9.34
CA ASP A 134 7.50 9.91 7.91
C ASP A 134 6.05 10.23 7.53
N ASN A 135 5.83 10.51 6.23
CA ASN A 135 4.54 10.92 5.71
C ASN A 135 3.40 9.92 6.05
N ARG A 136 3.68 8.63 6.20
CA ARG A 136 2.64 7.65 6.54
C ARG A 136 2.22 7.81 7.98
N HIS A 137 3.16 7.84 8.91
CA HIS A 137 2.85 8.02 10.34
C HIS A 137 2.27 9.40 10.65
N GLU A 138 2.61 10.43 9.86
CA GLU A 138 2.00 11.76 9.98
C GLU A 138 0.56 11.80 9.46
N GLN A 139 0.27 11.16 8.33
CA GLN A 139 -1.08 11.17 7.74
C GLN A 139 -2.05 10.20 8.43
N PHE A 140 -1.55 9.10 9.00
CA PHE A 140 -2.36 8.07 9.66
C PHE A 140 -2.15 8.13 11.18
N SER A 141 -2.83 9.04 11.86
CA SER A 141 -2.79 9.19 13.33
C SER A 141 -3.63 8.12 14.05
N SER A 142 -3.44 6.86 13.69
CA SER A 142 -4.12 5.71 14.29
C SER A 142 -3.24 5.07 15.37
N GLU A 143 -3.86 4.36 16.32
CA GLU A 143 -3.14 3.58 17.34
C GLU A 143 -2.11 2.66 16.69
N CYS A 144 -0.88 2.61 17.21
CA CYS A 144 0.22 1.84 16.59
C CYS A 144 -0.15 0.37 16.31
N LYS A 145 -0.93 -0.23 17.22
CA LYS A 145 -1.40 -1.63 17.13
C LYS A 145 -2.34 -1.93 15.97
N SER A 146 -2.91 -0.90 15.33
CA SER A 146 -3.78 -1.06 14.16
C SER A 146 -3.01 -1.55 12.93
N CYS A 147 -1.72 -1.22 12.86
CA CYS A 147 -0.83 -1.59 11.76
C CYS A 147 0.30 -2.51 12.23
N HIS A 148 0.89 -2.23 13.40
CA HIS A 148 2.05 -2.94 13.93
C HIS A 148 1.66 -3.99 14.96
N ASN A 149 2.42 -5.09 15.01
CA ASN A 149 2.33 -6.08 16.07
C ASN A 149 3.73 -6.42 16.60
N THR A 150 3.79 -6.96 17.81
CA THR A 150 5.04 -7.26 18.53
C THR A 150 5.81 -8.45 17.95
N GLY A 151 5.17 -9.34 17.19
CA GLY A 151 5.79 -10.49 16.53
C GLY A 151 6.45 -10.17 15.18
N GLY A 152 6.21 -8.97 14.63
CA GLY A 152 6.63 -8.64 13.27
C GLY A 152 6.48 -7.16 12.95
N TRP A 153 7.12 -6.29 13.75
CA TRP A 153 6.92 -4.84 13.71
C TRP A 153 7.07 -4.21 12.32
N LYS A 154 8.06 -4.65 11.52
CA LYS A 154 8.27 -4.15 10.15
C LYS A 154 7.68 -5.06 9.08
N SER A 155 7.82 -6.38 9.24
CA SER A 155 7.48 -7.37 8.21
C SER A 155 6.00 -7.71 8.16
N GLY A 156 5.25 -7.51 9.25
CA GLY A 156 3.82 -7.81 9.33
C GLY A 156 2.92 -6.70 8.79
N VAL A 157 3.48 -5.52 8.48
CA VAL A 157 2.70 -4.36 8.08
C VAL A 157 2.53 -4.34 6.57
N LYS A 158 1.27 -4.42 6.13
CA LYS A 158 0.89 -4.15 4.75
C LYS A 158 0.01 -2.91 4.73
N PHE A 159 0.35 -1.97 3.87
CA PHE A 159 -0.45 -0.76 3.69
C PHE A 159 -1.74 -1.09 2.93
N ASP A 160 -2.87 -0.61 3.43
CA ASP A 160 -4.18 -0.74 2.79
C ASP A 160 -4.80 0.63 2.57
N HIS A 161 -5.11 0.95 1.31
CA HIS A 161 -5.76 2.20 0.92
C HIS A 161 -7.17 2.35 1.52
N ALA A 162 -7.80 1.26 1.97
CA ALA A 162 -9.09 1.31 2.67
C ALA A 162 -9.01 2.06 4.01
N MET A 163 -7.81 2.19 4.59
CA MET A 163 -7.57 2.93 5.84
C MET A 163 -7.47 4.45 5.63
N ILE A 164 -7.50 4.93 4.38
CA ILE A 164 -7.49 6.37 4.05
C ILE A 164 -8.90 6.93 4.17
N ASN A 165 -9.04 7.94 5.02
CA ASN A 165 -10.31 8.61 5.31
C ASN A 165 -10.31 10.05 4.78
N GLY A 166 -11.50 10.60 4.53
CA GLY A 166 -11.69 11.99 4.12
C GLY A 166 -11.15 12.30 2.72
N ASP A 167 -10.83 13.57 2.49
CA ASP A 167 -10.48 14.11 1.17
C ASP A 167 -9.19 13.52 0.59
N THR A 168 -8.24 13.11 1.44
CA THR A 168 -7.00 12.45 1.04
C THR A 168 -7.25 11.16 0.26
N LYS A 169 -8.39 10.49 0.47
CA LYS A 169 -8.74 9.24 -0.23
C LYS A 169 -8.80 9.41 -1.75
N ASN A 170 -9.21 10.58 -2.23
CA ASN A 170 -9.31 10.87 -3.67
C ASN A 170 -8.11 11.66 -4.20
N ASN A 171 -7.29 12.24 -3.31
CA ASN A 171 -6.11 13.02 -3.67
C ASN A 171 -4.86 12.14 -3.79
N CYS A 172 -4.82 11.26 -4.79
CA CYS A 172 -3.72 10.30 -4.96
C CYS A 172 -2.35 10.98 -5.07
N SER A 173 -2.30 12.20 -5.63
CA SER A 173 -1.08 12.97 -5.83
C SER A 173 -0.46 13.52 -4.54
N SER A 174 -1.17 13.47 -3.40
CA SER A 174 -0.59 13.83 -2.10
C SER A 174 0.53 12.86 -1.68
N CYS A 175 0.53 11.64 -2.23
CA CYS A 175 1.47 10.58 -1.87
C CYS A 175 2.15 9.94 -3.10
N HIS A 176 1.41 9.75 -4.18
CA HIS A 176 1.91 9.12 -5.40
C HIS A 176 2.31 10.17 -6.44
N GLN A 177 3.37 9.88 -7.17
CA GLN A 177 3.75 10.70 -8.30
C GLN A 177 2.93 10.29 -9.51
N LYS A 178 2.40 11.29 -10.22
CA LYS A 178 1.75 11.07 -11.50
C LYS A 178 2.78 10.55 -12.51
N PRO A 179 2.47 9.51 -13.30
CA PRO A 179 3.33 9.11 -14.40
C PRO A 179 3.61 10.27 -15.36
N ASP A 180 4.84 10.34 -15.85
CA ASP A 180 5.25 11.35 -16.83
C ASP A 180 5.10 10.79 -18.25
N ASP A 181 3.86 10.65 -18.69
CA ASP A 181 3.53 10.24 -20.05
C ASP A 181 2.52 11.18 -20.69
N SER A 182 2.46 11.12 -22.01
CA SER A 182 1.58 11.98 -22.81
C SER A 182 0.11 11.80 -22.50
N PHE A 183 -0.36 10.73 -21.84
CA PHE A 183 -1.77 10.59 -21.48
C PHE A 183 -2.06 11.24 -20.12
N HIS A 184 -1.29 10.90 -19.09
CA HIS A 184 -1.45 11.47 -17.75
C HIS A 184 -1.12 12.97 -17.70
N ASN A 185 -0.29 13.47 -18.62
CA ASN A 185 -0.01 14.91 -18.74
C ASN A 185 -1.16 15.73 -19.32
N LEU A 186 -2.14 15.07 -19.94
CA LEU A 186 -3.31 15.71 -20.54
C LEU A 186 -4.54 15.68 -19.62
N ILE A 187 -4.49 14.91 -18.54
CA ILE A 187 -5.61 14.73 -17.62
C ILE A 187 -5.34 15.52 -16.33
N ASN A 188 -6.22 16.47 -16.04
CA ASN A 188 -6.21 17.28 -14.80
C ASN A 188 -7.23 16.80 -13.75
N ASP A 189 -7.76 15.59 -13.92
CA ASP A 189 -8.78 15.01 -13.04
C ASP A 189 -8.17 14.04 -12.02
N ASN A 190 -8.97 13.62 -11.03
CA ASN A 190 -8.51 12.69 -10.01
C ASN A 190 -8.26 11.29 -10.60
N CYS A 191 -7.16 10.64 -10.18
CA CYS A 191 -6.74 9.34 -10.70
C CYS A 191 -7.80 8.24 -10.50
N ASN A 192 -8.62 8.36 -9.46
CA ASN A 192 -9.68 7.41 -9.11
C ASN A 192 -10.85 7.39 -10.10
N LYS A 193 -10.93 8.31 -11.07
CA LYS A 193 -11.89 8.22 -12.18
C LYS A 193 -11.59 7.09 -13.15
N CYS A 194 -10.32 6.71 -13.27
CA CYS A 194 -9.87 5.66 -14.18
C CYS A 194 -9.24 4.48 -13.44
N HIS A 195 -8.55 4.73 -12.32
CA HIS A 195 -7.82 3.71 -11.57
C HIS A 195 -8.56 3.29 -10.29
N SER A 196 -8.40 2.02 -9.91
CA SER A 196 -8.85 1.51 -8.62
C SER A 196 -7.66 1.08 -7.77
N THR A 197 -7.77 1.19 -6.45
CA THR A 197 -6.70 0.77 -5.52
C THR A 197 -6.55 -0.75 -5.42
N SER A 198 -7.59 -1.51 -5.79
CA SER A 198 -7.56 -2.98 -5.84
C SER A 198 -6.97 -3.51 -7.15
N LYS A 199 -7.12 -2.76 -8.25
CA LYS A 199 -6.57 -3.08 -9.57
C LYS A 199 -6.18 -1.78 -10.28
N TRP A 200 -4.91 -1.40 -10.12
CA TRP A 200 -4.39 -0.16 -10.69
C TRP A 200 -4.18 -0.24 -12.20
N ILE A 201 -3.74 -1.41 -12.68
CA ILE A 201 -3.49 -1.69 -14.10
C ILE A 201 -4.13 -3.02 -14.50
N PRO A 202 -4.82 -3.10 -15.66
CA PRO A 202 -5.29 -1.98 -16.48
C PRO A 202 -6.27 -1.09 -15.73
N SER A 203 -6.41 0.17 -16.18
CA SER A 203 -7.45 1.08 -15.66
C SER A 203 -8.83 0.51 -15.97
N SER A 204 -9.83 0.84 -15.14
CA SER A 204 -11.21 0.39 -15.30
C SER A 204 -12.05 1.34 -16.16
N PHE A 205 -11.42 2.26 -16.90
CA PHE A 205 -12.15 3.19 -17.74
C PHE A 205 -12.80 2.45 -18.91
N ASP A 206 -14.11 2.31 -18.83
CA ASP A 206 -14.92 1.61 -19.82
C ASP A 206 -15.66 2.62 -20.70
N HIS A 207 -15.14 2.79 -21.92
CA HIS A 207 -15.69 3.72 -22.92
C HIS A 207 -17.09 3.30 -23.39
N THR A 208 -17.49 2.03 -23.22
CA THR A 208 -18.77 1.50 -23.73
C THR A 208 -19.99 2.16 -23.10
N ASN A 209 -19.83 2.74 -21.90
CA ASN A 209 -20.89 3.52 -21.25
C ASN A 209 -21.16 4.88 -21.94
N TYR A 210 -20.20 5.38 -22.72
CA TYR A 210 -20.27 6.66 -23.41
C TYR A 210 -20.48 6.47 -24.91
N PHE A 211 -19.53 5.78 -25.54
CA PHE A 211 -19.49 5.47 -26.97
C PHE A 211 -18.68 4.20 -27.18
N ILE A 212 -19.22 3.22 -27.88
CA ILE A 212 -18.52 1.95 -28.12
C ILE A 212 -17.42 2.21 -29.16
N LEU A 213 -16.17 1.97 -28.79
CA LEU A 213 -15.02 2.04 -29.70
C LEU A 213 -15.00 0.76 -30.55
N ASP A 214 -15.60 0.83 -31.75
CA ASP A 214 -15.64 -0.25 -32.71
C ASP A 214 -14.99 0.15 -34.05
N LYS A 215 -14.59 -0.85 -34.84
CA LYS A 215 -14.03 -0.66 -36.20
C LYS A 215 -12.99 0.48 -36.26
N ASP A 216 -13.25 1.51 -37.05
CA ASP A 216 -12.37 2.65 -37.30
C ASP A 216 -12.35 3.67 -36.14
N HIS A 217 -13.27 3.56 -35.17
CA HIS A 217 -13.33 4.41 -33.98
C HIS A 217 -12.44 3.90 -32.85
N ASN A 218 -11.86 2.70 -32.95
CA ASN A 218 -10.79 2.25 -32.05
C ASN A 218 -9.45 2.95 -32.41
N THR A 219 -9.45 4.27 -32.25
CA THR A 219 -8.36 5.18 -32.62
C THR A 219 -7.74 5.83 -31.37
N GLU A 220 -6.70 6.64 -31.55
CA GLU A 220 -6.13 7.41 -30.45
C GLU A 220 -7.16 8.37 -29.86
N CYS A 221 -7.17 8.53 -28.52
CA CYS A 221 -8.15 9.36 -27.83
C CYS A 221 -8.19 10.81 -28.36
N LYS A 222 -7.02 11.34 -28.76
CA LYS A 222 -6.87 12.71 -29.29
C LYS A 222 -7.60 12.95 -30.62
N THR A 223 -7.94 11.87 -31.34
CA THR A 223 -8.68 11.96 -32.60
C THR A 223 -10.08 12.53 -32.36
N CYS A 224 -10.74 12.14 -31.28
CA CYS A 224 -12.05 12.66 -30.90
C CYS A 224 -11.94 13.75 -29.83
N HIS A 225 -11.02 13.62 -28.88
CA HIS A 225 -10.82 14.57 -27.79
C HIS A 225 -9.73 15.60 -28.12
N THR A 226 -10.13 16.68 -28.79
CA THR A 226 -9.22 17.76 -29.18
C THR A 226 -8.77 18.61 -28.00
N ASN A 227 -7.63 19.28 -28.15
CA ASN A 227 -7.06 20.20 -27.15
C ASN A 227 -6.86 19.57 -25.76
N ASN A 228 -6.70 18.25 -25.70
CA ASN A 228 -6.51 17.51 -24.46
C ASN A 228 -7.68 17.65 -23.48
N ASN A 229 -8.86 17.99 -23.98
CA ASN A 229 -10.08 18.08 -23.19
C ASN A 229 -10.92 16.81 -23.39
N PHE A 230 -10.80 15.87 -22.46
CA PHE A 230 -11.55 14.61 -22.47
C PHE A 230 -13.01 14.74 -22.01
N SER A 231 -13.44 15.92 -21.56
CA SER A 231 -14.85 16.21 -21.29
C SER A 231 -15.62 16.65 -22.53
N THR A 232 -14.92 16.91 -23.64
CA THR A 232 -15.49 17.33 -24.92
C THR A 232 -15.00 16.42 -26.02
N TYR A 233 -15.79 16.24 -27.08
CA TYR A 233 -15.39 15.44 -28.23
C TYR A 233 -15.84 16.12 -29.52
N THR A 234 -15.22 15.74 -30.63
CA THR A 234 -15.66 16.09 -31.97
C THR A 234 -15.60 14.86 -32.88
N CYS A 235 -16.62 14.70 -33.70
CA CYS A 235 -16.64 13.69 -34.77
C CYS A 235 -16.09 14.26 -36.08
N PHE A 236 -16.03 15.59 -36.20
CA PHE A 236 -15.67 16.32 -37.42
C PHE A 236 -14.18 16.24 -37.78
N SER A 237 -13.36 15.65 -36.90
CA SER A 237 -11.96 15.35 -37.21
C SER A 237 -11.81 14.25 -38.26
N CYS A 238 -12.86 13.45 -38.50
CA CYS A 238 -12.89 12.41 -39.54
C CYS A 238 -14.19 12.40 -40.35
N HIS A 239 -15.34 12.73 -39.74
CA HIS A 239 -16.65 12.79 -40.41
C HIS A 239 -16.84 14.14 -41.13
N GLU A 240 -17.57 14.13 -42.25
CA GLU A 240 -17.56 15.17 -43.31
C GLU A 240 -17.51 16.61 -42.78
N HIS A 241 -16.61 17.42 -43.36
CA HIS A 241 -16.27 18.78 -42.93
C HIS A 241 -17.39 19.84 -43.09
N SER A 242 -18.60 19.45 -43.49
CA SER A 242 -19.73 20.36 -43.72
C SER A 242 -20.86 20.05 -42.73
N GLU A 243 -20.75 20.61 -41.53
CA GLU A 243 -21.80 20.56 -40.49
C GLU A 243 -23.19 20.90 -41.08
N SER A 244 -23.24 21.85 -42.02
CA SER A 244 -24.45 22.25 -42.75
C SER A 244 -25.12 21.14 -43.56
N LYS A 245 -24.36 20.20 -44.14
CA LYS A 245 -24.94 19.07 -44.89
C LYS A 245 -25.55 18.06 -43.93
N MET A 246 -24.80 17.68 -42.88
CA MET A 246 -25.29 16.80 -41.83
C MET A 246 -26.56 17.36 -41.18
N LEU A 247 -26.57 18.65 -40.82
CA LEU A 247 -27.74 19.33 -40.26
C LEU A 247 -28.94 19.29 -41.22
N LYS A 248 -28.70 19.48 -42.52
CA LYS A 248 -29.77 19.42 -43.52
C LYS A 248 -30.42 18.03 -43.54
N GLU A 249 -29.62 16.97 -43.66
CA GLU A 249 -30.13 15.59 -43.66
C GLU A 249 -30.87 15.26 -42.35
N HIS A 250 -30.32 15.64 -41.18
CA HIS A 250 -31.00 15.43 -39.90
C HIS A 250 -32.29 16.25 -39.78
N SER A 251 -32.33 17.47 -40.34
CA SER A 251 -33.53 18.32 -40.33
C SER A 251 -34.64 17.79 -41.23
N GLU A 252 -34.31 17.09 -42.31
CA GLU A 252 -35.28 16.38 -43.17
C GLU A 252 -35.99 15.26 -42.39
N GLU A 253 -35.31 14.66 -41.41
CA GLU A 253 -35.85 13.68 -40.46
C GLU A 253 -36.40 14.30 -39.16
N GLY A 254 -36.48 15.65 -39.08
CA GLY A 254 -37.02 16.38 -37.94
C GLY A 254 -36.09 16.48 -36.71
N ILE A 255 -34.81 16.14 -36.85
CA ILE A 255 -33.79 16.22 -35.80
C ILE A 255 -33.00 17.52 -35.98
N ASN A 256 -33.29 18.52 -35.14
CA ASN A 256 -32.69 19.86 -35.28
C ASN A 256 -31.56 20.15 -34.28
N ASP A 257 -31.46 19.38 -33.19
CA ASP A 257 -30.35 19.47 -32.23
C ASP A 257 -29.49 18.20 -32.31
N ILE A 258 -28.33 18.34 -32.95
CA ILE A 258 -27.34 17.27 -33.12
C ILE A 258 -26.06 17.54 -32.30
N SER A 259 -26.11 18.48 -31.35
CA SER A 259 -24.92 18.94 -30.61
C SER A 259 -24.23 17.83 -29.79
N LYS A 260 -24.94 16.73 -29.51
CA LYS A 260 -24.44 15.58 -28.75
C LYS A 260 -24.60 14.27 -29.54
N CYS A 261 -23.75 14.10 -30.55
CA CYS A 261 -23.80 12.94 -31.46
C CYS A 261 -23.91 11.59 -30.71
N ALA A 262 -23.16 11.40 -29.62
CA ALA A 262 -23.09 10.15 -28.86
C ALA A 262 -24.34 9.81 -28.03
N ASP A 263 -25.29 10.75 -27.90
CA ASP A 263 -26.58 10.48 -27.25
C ASP A 263 -27.49 9.62 -28.16
N CYS A 264 -27.37 9.80 -29.48
CA CYS A 264 -28.11 9.05 -30.50
C CYS A 264 -27.28 7.94 -31.15
N HIS A 265 -25.99 8.18 -31.39
CA HIS A 265 -25.05 7.23 -31.98
C HIS A 265 -24.18 6.57 -30.90
N LYS A 266 -24.54 5.35 -30.48
CA LYS A 266 -23.80 4.62 -29.43
C LYS A 266 -22.54 3.91 -29.92
N SER A 267 -22.33 3.82 -31.23
CA SER A 267 -21.15 3.23 -31.87
C SER A 267 -20.94 3.88 -33.25
N GLY A 268 -19.88 3.49 -33.96
CA GLY A 268 -19.65 3.83 -35.36
C GLY A 268 -20.57 3.11 -36.34
N ASN A 269 -21.48 2.27 -35.86
CA ASN A 269 -22.38 1.49 -36.69
C ASN A 269 -23.64 2.30 -37.05
N GLU A 270 -23.88 2.46 -38.35
CA GLU A 270 -25.08 3.12 -38.90
C GLU A 270 -26.39 2.44 -38.48
N HIS A 271 -26.33 1.16 -38.06
CA HIS A 271 -27.48 0.41 -37.58
C HIS A 271 -27.71 0.52 -36.06
N ASP A 272 -26.82 1.15 -35.29
CA ASP A 272 -26.94 1.32 -33.83
C ASP A 272 -27.57 2.66 -33.43
N ILE A 273 -28.21 3.36 -34.38
CA ILE A 273 -28.94 4.60 -34.10
C ILE A 273 -30.16 4.25 -33.25
N ARG A 274 -30.19 4.74 -32.01
CA ARG A 274 -31.41 4.68 -31.19
C ARG A 274 -32.45 5.63 -31.80
N MET A 275 -33.26 5.11 -32.71
CA MET A 275 -34.52 5.74 -33.11
C MET A 275 -35.41 5.79 -31.85
N ASN A 276 -35.34 6.90 -31.13
CA ASN A 276 -36.08 7.10 -29.89
C ASN A 276 -37.57 7.31 -30.22
N ARG A 277 -38.31 6.24 -30.49
CA ARG A 277 -39.76 6.23 -30.34
C ARG A 277 -40.09 6.17 -28.85
N SER A 278 -40.14 7.33 -28.22
CA SER A 278 -40.77 7.62 -26.91
C SER A 278 -40.25 6.85 -25.67
N PRO A 279 -40.19 7.50 -24.50
CA PRO A 279 -39.65 6.92 -23.28
C PRO A 279 -40.66 5.94 -22.66
N GLY A 280 -40.41 4.63 -22.76
CA GLY A 280 -41.30 3.68 -22.09
C GLY A 280 -41.11 2.19 -22.40
N ASN A 281 -39.88 1.66 -22.40
CA ASN A 281 -39.57 0.34 -21.84
C ASN A 281 -38.12 -0.04 -22.18
N GLY A 282 -37.30 -0.20 -21.15
CA GLY A 282 -36.00 -0.82 -21.29
C GLY A 282 -36.14 -2.28 -21.69
N THR A 283 -35.43 -2.69 -22.74
CA THR A 283 -34.96 -4.06 -22.84
C THR A 283 -33.46 -4.03 -23.12
N ASN A 284 -32.72 -4.70 -22.25
CA ASN A 284 -31.29 -4.98 -22.39
C ASN A 284 -31.05 -5.70 -23.71
N TYR A 285 -30.29 -5.10 -24.62
CA TYR A 285 -29.74 -5.83 -25.75
C TYR A 285 -28.41 -6.47 -25.30
N ASN A 286 -28.50 -7.72 -24.87
CA ASN A 286 -27.34 -8.56 -24.60
C ASN A 286 -26.73 -8.98 -25.94
N GLY A 287 -25.46 -8.61 -26.16
CA GLY A 287 -24.70 -9.03 -27.32
C GLY A 287 -24.52 -10.54 -27.34
N SER A 288 -25.32 -11.24 -28.13
CA SER A 288 -25.15 -12.65 -28.46
C SER A 288 -26.01 -13.00 -29.66
N ASP A 289 -25.63 -12.58 -30.87
CA ASP A 289 -26.07 -13.26 -32.11
C ASP A 289 -25.08 -13.00 -33.24
N ASN A 290 -23.86 -13.50 -33.01
CA ASN A 290 -22.86 -13.70 -34.04
C ASN A 290 -23.23 -14.97 -34.82
N LYS A 291 -24.07 -14.86 -35.86
CA LYS A 291 -24.20 -15.90 -36.90
C LYS A 291 -24.93 -15.52 -38.20
N GLU A 292 -25.62 -14.38 -38.30
CA GLU A 292 -26.37 -14.04 -39.52
C GLU A 292 -25.67 -13.04 -40.46
N ASN A 293 -24.45 -12.60 -40.12
CA ASN A 293 -23.71 -11.58 -40.90
C ASN A 293 -22.65 -12.16 -41.87
N GLN A 294 -22.84 -13.39 -42.35
CA GLN A 294 -21.96 -13.96 -43.38
C GLN A 294 -22.60 -14.02 -44.79
N ASN A 295 -23.92 -13.83 -44.92
CA ASN A 295 -24.61 -13.95 -46.21
C ASN A 295 -25.01 -12.62 -46.88
N ARG A 296 -24.82 -11.47 -46.23
CA ARG A 296 -25.12 -10.15 -46.86
C ARG A 296 -23.94 -9.54 -47.63
N ASN A 297 -22.74 -10.12 -47.51
CA ASN A 297 -21.54 -9.69 -48.24
C ASN A 297 -21.52 -10.04 -49.74
N PHE A 298 -22.51 -10.78 -50.24
CA PHE A 298 -22.58 -11.13 -51.67
C PHE A 298 -23.48 -10.18 -52.50
N GLU A 299 -24.51 -9.58 -51.91
CA GLU A 299 -25.43 -8.70 -52.67
C GLU A 299 -24.98 -7.21 -52.70
N GLU A 300 -24.12 -6.80 -51.77
CA GLU A 300 -23.67 -5.40 -51.67
C GLU A 300 -22.57 -5.04 -52.68
N LYS A 301 -21.74 -6.02 -53.08
CA LYS A 301 -20.71 -5.84 -54.13
C LYS A 301 -21.28 -5.58 -55.53
N ASP A 302 -22.55 -5.93 -55.77
CA ASP A 302 -23.21 -5.72 -57.06
C ASP A 302 -23.94 -4.37 -57.14
N ARG A 303 -24.23 -3.72 -56.00
CA ARG A 303 -24.82 -2.37 -55.96
C ARG A 303 -23.76 -1.26 -56.13
N GLU A 304 -22.56 -1.43 -55.59
CA GLU A 304 -21.45 -0.46 -55.78
C GLU A 304 -20.93 -0.40 -57.23
N LYS A 305 -20.98 -1.50 -57.98
CA LYS A 305 -20.54 -1.51 -59.39
C LYS A 305 -21.48 -0.78 -60.34
N ASN A 306 -22.78 -0.76 -60.05
CA ASN A 306 -23.77 -0.09 -60.89
C ASN A 306 -23.84 1.43 -60.65
N HIS A 307 -23.52 1.91 -59.44
CA HIS A 307 -23.51 3.34 -59.15
C HIS A 307 -22.29 4.07 -59.74
N LYS A 308 -21.15 3.39 -59.93
CA LYS A 308 -19.96 3.97 -60.58
C LYS A 308 -20.03 4.00 -62.12
N LYS A 309 -20.94 3.26 -62.75
CA LYS A 309 -21.07 3.23 -64.21
C LYS A 309 -21.96 4.36 -64.76
N ASN A 310 -23.01 4.75 -64.03
CA ASN A 310 -23.95 5.79 -64.46
C ASN A 310 -23.44 7.24 -64.28
N LYS A 311 -22.28 7.46 -63.65
CA LYS A 311 -21.71 8.80 -63.42
C LYS A 311 -20.63 9.19 -64.43
N LYS A 312 -20.35 8.33 -65.42
CA LYS A 312 -19.30 8.56 -66.44
C LYS A 312 -19.85 9.00 -67.81
N ASP A 313 -21.18 8.99 -67.98
CA ASP A 313 -21.84 9.24 -69.27
C ASP A 313 -22.51 10.62 -69.36
N SER A 314 -22.34 11.51 -68.36
CA SER A 314 -23.04 12.81 -68.31
C SER A 314 -22.19 14.07 -68.56
N ASP A 315 -20.86 13.96 -68.63
CA ASP A 315 -19.97 15.14 -68.51
C ASP A 315 -18.97 15.28 -69.67
N GLY A 316 -19.37 15.09 -70.94
CA GLY A 316 -18.41 15.24 -72.04
C GLY A 316 -19.00 15.39 -73.43
N GLU A 317 -19.59 16.55 -73.73
CA GLU A 317 -19.74 17.09 -75.08
C GLU A 317 -20.00 18.60 -74.90
N ASP A 318 -19.01 19.44 -75.20
CA ASP A 318 -19.16 20.81 -75.72
C ASP A 318 -17.77 21.42 -76.02
N ASP A 319 -17.50 21.55 -77.32
CA ASP A 319 -16.74 22.58 -78.03
C ASP A 319 -15.26 22.87 -77.71
N GLU A 320 -14.37 22.29 -78.54
CA GLU A 320 -13.16 22.99 -79.03
C GLU A 320 -13.13 22.93 -80.55
N ASN A 321 -13.42 24.07 -81.19
CA ASN A 321 -13.14 24.32 -82.59
C ASN A 321 -12.61 25.75 -82.72
N GLU A 322 -11.62 25.92 -83.60
CA GLU A 322 -11.03 27.16 -84.14
C GLU A 322 -9.68 27.66 -83.59
N ASN A 323 -8.66 27.27 -84.36
CA ASN A 323 -7.72 28.12 -85.11
C ASN A 323 -6.27 28.21 -84.63
N GLU A 324 -5.43 27.57 -85.45
CA GLU A 324 -3.98 27.73 -85.61
C GLU A 324 -3.67 29.07 -86.32
N ASP A 325 -2.66 29.77 -85.80
CA ASP A 325 -1.63 30.53 -86.53
C ASP A 325 -0.28 30.24 -85.85
#